data_AF-A0ABD1U9G4-F1
#
_entry.id   AF-A0ABD1U9G4-F1
#
_cell.length_a   1.000
_cell.length_b   1.000
_cell.length_c   1.000
_cell.angle_alpha   90.00
_cell.angle_beta   90.00
_cell.angle_gamma   90.00
#
_symmetry.space_group_name_H-M   'P 1'
#
loop_
_entity.id
_entity.type
_entity.pdbx_description
1 polymer ?
#
loop_
_entity_poly.entity_id
_entity_poly.type
_entity_poly.pdbx_seq_one_letter_code
_entity_poly.pdbx_strand_id
1 'polypeptide(L)'
;MIQAYVTQDDTLMTTLTVREVVYNSAKLQLPDSMSKSEKKERAETTIKEMGLQDAINTRIGGWSVKGLSGGQKRRVSICIEILTRPELLFLDEPTSGLDSAASYHVMSRIIKIAQQDRKIVIASIHQPSSEVFELFHNLCLLSSGRTVYFGSTSVANQFFASNGFPCPPMRNPSDHYLRTINKDFDADIEQGFGLISAAKAIDILANSYKSSEAYQHVQQRVNDICQQV
;
A
#
# COMPACT_ATOMS: atom_id res chain seq x y z
N MET A 1 -16.97 11.53 -0.21
CA MET A 1 -16.81 10.16 0.32
C MET A 1 -15.68 10.20 1.33
N ILE A 2 -15.84 9.64 2.53
CA ILE A 2 -14.81 9.74 3.59
C ILE A 2 -13.65 8.78 3.30
N GLN A 3 -13.94 7.61 2.73
CA GLN A 3 -12.96 6.56 2.43
C GLN A 3 -13.09 6.03 0.99
N ALA A 4 -12.01 5.50 0.43
CA ALA A 4 -12.01 4.75 -0.84
C ALA A 4 -11.15 3.49 -0.71
N TYR A 5 -11.43 2.47 -1.53
CA TYR A 5 -10.77 1.18 -1.48
C TYR A 5 -10.39 0.70 -2.87
N VAL A 6 -9.10 0.47 -3.11
CA VAL A 6 -8.56 -0.10 -4.34
C VAL A 6 -8.29 -1.59 -4.12
N THR A 7 -9.00 -2.44 -4.84
CA THR A 7 -8.82 -3.90 -4.84
C THR A 7 -7.48 -4.32 -5.46
N GLN A 8 -7.04 -5.55 -5.22
CA GLN A 8 -5.86 -6.11 -5.89
C GLN A 8 -6.07 -6.22 -7.41
N ASP A 9 -7.25 -6.71 -7.84
CA ASP A 9 -7.60 -6.82 -9.25
C ASP A 9 -8.11 -5.49 -9.82
N ASP A 10 -7.63 -5.13 -11.01
CA ASP A 10 -8.07 -3.94 -11.75
C ASP A 10 -9.27 -4.29 -12.67
N THR A 11 -10.49 -3.99 -12.22
CA THR A 11 -11.69 -4.17 -13.05
C THR A 11 -11.97 -2.93 -13.91
N LEU A 12 -11.24 -2.77 -15.01
CA LEU A 12 -11.39 -1.65 -15.94
C LEU A 12 -12.07 -2.06 -17.26
N MET A 13 -12.95 -1.20 -17.79
CA MET A 13 -13.56 -1.41 -19.10
C MET A 13 -12.50 -1.31 -20.21
N THR A 14 -12.18 -2.44 -20.84
CA THR A 14 -11.06 -2.58 -21.78
C THR A 14 -11.23 -1.80 -23.09
N THR A 15 -12.47 -1.50 -23.48
CA THR A 15 -12.82 -0.82 -24.73
C THR A 15 -12.69 0.70 -24.67
N LEU A 16 -12.73 1.28 -23.47
CA LEU A 16 -12.67 2.71 -23.25
C LEU A 16 -11.21 3.20 -23.20
N THR A 17 -11.03 4.49 -23.46
CA THR A 17 -9.77 5.20 -23.23
C THR A 17 -9.62 5.63 -21.77
N VAL A 18 -8.39 5.94 -21.35
CA VAL A 18 -8.12 6.50 -20.01
C VAL A 18 -9.03 7.71 -19.72
N ARG A 19 -9.13 8.65 -20.66
CA ARG A 19 -9.98 9.83 -20.55
C ARG A 19 -11.43 9.45 -20.30
N GLU A 20 -11.97 8.53 -21.09
CA GLU A 20 -13.37 8.10 -21.00
C GLU A 20 -13.65 7.41 -19.66
N VAL A 21 -12.80 6.48 -19.23
CA VAL A 21 -12.97 5.76 -17.96
C VAL A 21 -12.98 6.73 -16.78
N VAL A 22 -11.97 7.61 -16.70
CA VAL A 22 -11.83 8.52 -15.57
C VAL A 22 -12.92 9.58 -15.59
N TYR A 23 -13.26 10.14 -16.75
CA TYR A 23 -14.33 11.13 -16.83
C TYR A 23 -15.72 10.54 -16.55
N ASN A 24 -16.01 9.32 -17.03
CA ASN A 24 -17.26 8.65 -16.70
C ASN A 24 -17.34 8.34 -15.20
N SER A 25 -16.24 7.90 -14.59
CA SER A 25 -16.16 7.70 -13.14
C SER A 25 -16.40 9.02 -12.38
N ALA A 26 -15.78 10.12 -12.83
CA ALA A 26 -15.98 11.44 -12.24
C ALA A 26 -17.43 11.90 -12.30
N LYS A 27 -18.12 11.66 -13.43
CA LYS A 27 -19.55 11.98 -13.57
C LYS A 27 -20.42 11.25 -12.57
N LEU A 28 -20.12 9.98 -12.29
CA LEU A 28 -20.90 9.10 -11.43
C LEU A 28 -20.60 9.29 -9.94
N GLN A 29 -19.34 9.54 -9.57
CA GLN A 29 -18.91 9.59 -8.17
C GLN A 29 -18.94 11.00 -7.57
N LEU A 30 -18.74 12.05 -8.39
CA LEU A 30 -18.68 13.43 -7.89
C LEU A 30 -20.09 14.00 -7.68
N PRO A 31 -20.28 14.88 -6.67
CA PRO A 31 -21.60 15.45 -6.36
C PRO A 31 -22.28 16.13 -7.55
N ASP A 32 -23.60 16.08 -7.60
CA ASP A 32 -24.41 16.75 -8.64
C ASP A 32 -24.36 18.28 -8.54
N SER A 33 -23.94 18.82 -7.40
CA SER A 33 -23.66 20.25 -7.24
C SER A 33 -22.48 20.72 -8.09
N MET A 34 -21.63 19.81 -8.57
CA MET A 34 -20.48 20.12 -9.42
C MET A 34 -20.89 20.09 -10.90
N SER A 35 -20.56 21.15 -11.64
CA SER A 35 -20.85 21.25 -13.07
C SER A 35 -20.09 20.22 -13.88
N LYS A 36 -20.56 19.92 -15.10
CA LYS A 36 -19.87 19.01 -16.02
C LYS A 36 -18.44 19.47 -16.33
N SER A 37 -18.21 20.78 -16.40
CA SER A 37 -16.88 21.35 -16.64
C SER A 37 -15.94 21.09 -15.48
N GLU A 38 -16.39 21.33 -14.24
CA GLU A 38 -15.59 21.07 -13.04
C GLU A 38 -15.31 19.58 -12.84
N LYS A 39 -16.30 18.70 -13.11
CA LYS A 39 -16.09 17.24 -13.07
C LYS A 39 -15.04 16.80 -14.11
N LYS A 40 -15.05 17.42 -15.30
CA LYS A 40 -14.04 17.16 -16.35
C LYS A 40 -12.66 17.65 -15.95
N GLU A 41 -12.57 18.86 -15.40
CA GLU A 41 -11.31 19.43 -14.91
C GLU A 41 -10.71 18.56 -13.81
N ARG A 42 -11.53 18.14 -12.83
CA ARG A 42 -11.10 17.21 -11.78
C ARG A 42 -10.50 15.93 -12.37
N ALA A 43 -11.18 15.32 -13.35
CA ALA A 43 -10.68 14.12 -14.03
C ALA A 43 -9.33 14.36 -14.72
N GLU A 44 -9.18 15.46 -15.46
CA GLU A 44 -7.93 15.78 -16.17
C GLU A 44 -6.78 16.09 -15.20
N THR A 45 -7.04 16.79 -14.10
CA THR A 45 -6.08 17.02 -13.02
C THR A 45 -5.60 15.71 -12.41
N THR A 46 -6.51 14.80 -12.05
CA THR A 46 -6.15 13.52 -11.42
C THR A 46 -5.36 12.62 -12.38
N ILE A 47 -5.71 12.60 -13.68
CA ILE A 47 -4.90 11.93 -14.72
C ILE A 47 -3.47 12.48 -14.74
N LYS A 48 -3.29 13.80 -14.57
CA LYS A 48 -1.98 14.45 -14.51
C LYS A 48 -1.18 14.05 -13.28
N GLU A 49 -1.81 14.07 -12.11
CA GLU A 49 -1.19 13.67 -10.83
C GLU A 49 -0.69 12.21 -10.89
N MET A 50 -1.48 11.33 -11.51
CA MET A 50 -1.09 9.93 -11.75
C MET A 50 -0.13 9.74 -12.92
N GLY A 51 0.23 10.80 -13.65
CA GLY A 51 1.22 10.75 -14.74
C GLY A 51 0.76 9.89 -15.92
N LEU A 52 -0.51 10.01 -16.28
CA LEU A 52 -1.18 9.29 -17.36
C LEU A 52 -1.48 10.18 -18.58
N GLN A 53 -0.86 11.36 -18.65
CA GLN A 53 -1.08 12.37 -19.71
C GLN A 53 -0.81 11.77 -21.10
N ASP A 54 0.32 11.07 -21.28
CA ASP A 54 0.71 10.48 -22.56
C ASP A 54 -0.20 9.33 -23.01
N ALA A 55 -0.93 8.74 -22.05
CA ALA A 55 -1.84 7.61 -22.27
C ALA A 55 -3.31 8.03 -22.29
N ILE A 56 -3.62 9.33 -22.23
CA ILE A 56 -4.98 9.83 -22.00
C ILE A 56 -6.00 9.35 -23.05
N ASN A 57 -5.58 9.25 -24.32
CA ASN A 57 -6.42 8.78 -25.43
C ASN A 57 -6.15 7.31 -25.80
N THR A 58 -5.34 6.61 -25.02
CA THR A 58 -5.02 5.19 -25.22
C THR A 58 -6.13 4.34 -24.60
N ARG A 59 -6.59 3.31 -25.33
CA ARG A 59 -7.54 2.32 -24.80
C ARG A 59 -6.91 1.55 -23.64
N ILE A 60 -7.71 1.23 -22.62
CA ILE A 60 -7.26 0.42 -21.48
C ILE A 60 -6.68 -0.91 -21.99
N GLY A 61 -7.38 -1.57 -22.92
CA GLY A 61 -6.96 -2.83 -23.51
C GLY A 61 -7.10 -4.01 -22.54
N GLY A 62 -7.29 -5.20 -23.11
CA GLY A 62 -7.50 -6.46 -22.40
C GLY A 62 -6.57 -7.54 -22.89
N TRP A 63 -6.94 -8.80 -22.65
CA TRP A 63 -6.17 -9.94 -23.14
C TRP A 63 -6.12 -9.98 -24.69
N SER A 64 -7.24 -9.67 -25.34
CA SER A 64 -7.37 -9.77 -26.80
C SER A 64 -6.92 -8.51 -27.55
N VAL A 65 -6.81 -7.35 -26.86
CA VAL A 65 -6.50 -6.06 -27.49
C VAL A 65 -5.44 -5.35 -26.67
N LYS A 66 -4.28 -5.13 -27.28
CA LYS A 66 -3.18 -4.38 -26.65
C LYS A 66 -3.65 -2.98 -26.27
N GLY A 67 -3.30 -2.54 -25.06
CA GLY A 67 -3.58 -1.21 -24.55
C GLY A 67 -2.50 -0.77 -23.58
N LEU A 68 -2.91 -0.36 -22.39
CA LEU A 68 -2.01 0.09 -21.33
C LEU A 68 -1.12 -1.02 -20.78
N SER A 69 0.07 -0.64 -20.30
CA SER A 69 0.90 -1.51 -19.47
C SER A 69 0.23 -1.79 -18.12
N GLY A 70 0.65 -2.84 -17.40
CA GLY A 70 0.13 -3.16 -16.07
C GLY A 70 0.20 -1.98 -15.11
N GLY A 71 1.36 -1.32 -15.02
CA GLY A 71 1.54 -0.14 -14.17
C GLY A 71 0.72 1.08 -14.61
N GLN A 72 0.35 1.19 -15.89
CA GLN A 72 -0.60 2.22 -16.34
C GLN A 72 -2.03 1.86 -15.94
N LYS A 73 -2.46 0.59 -16.10
CA LYS A 73 -3.79 0.13 -15.65
C LYS A 73 -3.96 0.32 -14.15
N ARG A 74 -2.94 -0.03 -13.36
CA ARG A 74 -2.96 0.16 -11.91
C ARG A 74 -3.15 1.62 -11.52
N ARG A 75 -2.43 2.53 -12.19
CA ARG A 75 -2.58 3.97 -11.98
C ARG A 75 -3.96 4.48 -12.39
N VAL A 76 -4.59 3.93 -13.43
CA VAL A 76 -5.98 4.26 -13.80
C VAL A 76 -6.96 3.79 -12.73
N SER A 77 -6.79 2.57 -12.21
CA SER A 77 -7.59 2.00 -11.12
C SER A 77 -7.53 2.86 -9.86
N ILE A 78 -6.34 3.32 -9.48
CA ILE A 78 -6.20 4.25 -8.35
C ILE A 78 -6.77 5.64 -8.71
N CYS A 79 -6.56 6.11 -9.94
CA CYS A 79 -7.04 7.41 -10.42
C CYS A 79 -8.55 7.55 -10.22
N ILE A 80 -9.34 6.52 -10.52
CA ILE A 80 -10.80 6.57 -10.37
C ILE A 80 -11.23 6.67 -8.90
N GLU A 81 -10.52 6.03 -7.97
CA GLU A 81 -10.85 6.05 -6.54
C GLU A 81 -10.51 7.40 -5.88
N ILE A 82 -9.41 8.03 -6.30
CA ILE A 82 -8.97 9.31 -5.72
C ILE A 82 -9.70 10.54 -6.28
N LEU A 83 -10.55 10.39 -7.31
CA LEU A 83 -11.36 11.49 -7.87
C LEU A 83 -12.15 12.23 -6.79
N THR A 84 -12.69 11.47 -5.84
CA THR A 84 -13.50 11.99 -4.73
C THR A 84 -12.68 12.66 -3.62
N ARG A 85 -11.33 12.64 -3.73
CA ARG A 85 -10.37 13.10 -2.70
C ARG A 85 -10.71 12.56 -1.29
N PRO A 86 -10.78 11.23 -1.12
CA PRO A 86 -11.13 10.60 0.15
C PRO A 86 -10.13 11.01 1.25
N GLU A 87 -10.57 11.05 2.51
CA GLU A 87 -9.70 11.30 3.66
C GLU A 87 -8.83 10.08 3.99
N LEU A 88 -9.37 8.90 3.73
CA LEU A 88 -8.74 7.61 3.95
C LEU A 88 -8.75 6.77 2.66
N LEU A 89 -7.56 6.36 2.20
CA LEU A 89 -7.39 5.50 1.04
C LEU A 89 -6.83 4.14 1.45
N PHE A 90 -7.55 3.09 1.15
CA PHE A 90 -7.09 1.71 1.30
C PHE A 90 -6.60 1.18 -0.04
N LEU A 91 -5.45 0.52 -0.03
CA LEU A 91 -4.83 -0.08 -1.20
C LEU A 91 -4.51 -1.54 -0.90
N ASP A 92 -5.15 -2.45 -1.63
CA ASP A 92 -4.85 -3.87 -1.52
C ASP A 92 -3.82 -4.28 -2.57
N GLU A 93 -2.61 -4.61 -2.10
CA GLU A 93 -1.45 -4.98 -2.92
C GLU A 93 -1.25 -4.10 -4.18
N PRO A 94 -1.05 -2.78 -4.02
CA PRO A 94 -0.97 -1.84 -5.15
C PRO A 94 0.18 -2.06 -6.11
N THR A 95 1.16 -2.88 -5.73
CA THR A 95 2.35 -3.20 -6.51
C THR A 95 2.31 -4.60 -7.13
N SER A 96 1.23 -5.37 -6.93
CA SER A 96 1.13 -6.73 -7.46
C SER A 96 1.20 -6.74 -9.00
N GLY A 97 1.99 -7.66 -9.55
CA GLY A 97 2.20 -7.79 -11.00
C GLY A 97 3.02 -6.67 -11.65
N LEU A 98 3.61 -5.76 -10.87
CA LEU A 98 4.49 -4.70 -11.36
C LEU A 98 5.95 -5.04 -11.10
N ASP A 99 6.83 -4.58 -11.99
CA ASP A 99 8.27 -4.54 -11.71
C ASP A 99 8.60 -3.48 -10.64
N SER A 100 9.82 -3.51 -10.11
CA SER A 100 10.25 -2.61 -9.02
C SER A 100 10.15 -1.13 -9.38
N ALA A 101 10.50 -0.76 -10.62
CA ALA A 101 10.48 0.63 -11.07
C ALA A 101 9.04 1.16 -11.21
N ALA A 102 8.16 0.36 -11.81
CA ALA A 102 6.74 0.66 -11.91
C ALA A 102 6.10 0.75 -10.52
N SER A 103 6.42 -0.17 -9.62
CA SER A 103 5.95 -0.17 -8.23
C SER A 103 6.32 1.12 -7.49
N TYR A 104 7.59 1.52 -7.57
CA TYR A 104 8.07 2.77 -6.98
C TYR A 104 7.36 3.99 -7.58
N HIS A 105 7.19 4.04 -8.91
CA HIS A 105 6.49 5.14 -9.56
C HIS A 105 5.01 5.22 -9.20
N VAL A 106 4.33 4.09 -8.99
CA VAL A 106 2.95 4.06 -8.51
C VAL A 106 2.89 4.60 -7.08
N MET A 107 3.66 4.01 -6.17
CA MET A 107 3.60 4.37 -4.75
C MET A 107 4.05 5.79 -4.46
N SER A 108 5.12 6.27 -5.11
CA SER A 108 5.60 7.65 -4.95
C SER A 108 4.55 8.69 -5.35
N ARG A 109 3.74 8.42 -6.38
CA ARG A 109 2.64 9.31 -6.78
C ARG A 109 1.52 9.35 -5.76
N ILE A 110 1.10 8.18 -5.28
CA ILE A 110 0.04 8.09 -4.26
C ILE A 110 0.47 8.84 -2.99
N ILE A 111 1.70 8.62 -2.54
CA ILE A 111 2.23 9.23 -1.32
C ILE A 111 2.36 10.75 -1.51
N LYS A 112 2.79 11.21 -2.69
CA LYS A 112 2.83 12.64 -3.00
C LYS A 112 1.43 13.29 -2.92
N ILE A 113 0.42 12.66 -3.52
CA ILE A 113 -0.97 13.15 -3.47
C ILE A 113 -1.46 13.16 -2.02
N ALA A 114 -1.22 12.08 -1.27
CA ALA A 114 -1.62 11.97 0.12
C ALA A 114 -0.96 13.04 1.01
N GLN A 115 0.32 13.36 0.78
CA GLN A 115 1.02 14.43 1.50
C GLN A 115 0.46 15.81 1.17
N GLN A 116 0.21 16.09 -0.12
CA GLN A 116 -0.35 17.37 -0.58
C GLN A 116 -1.74 17.62 0.03
N ASP A 117 -2.59 16.60 0.03
CA ASP A 117 -3.98 16.69 0.45
C ASP A 117 -4.19 16.32 1.93
N ARG A 118 -3.11 16.03 2.68
CA ARG A 118 -3.10 15.56 4.09
C ARG A 118 -4.03 14.35 4.32
N LYS A 119 -3.90 13.35 3.46
CA LYS A 119 -4.72 12.12 3.45
C LYS A 119 -4.00 10.96 4.13
N ILE A 120 -4.78 10.04 4.66
CA ILE A 120 -4.28 8.79 5.25
C ILE A 120 -4.31 7.72 4.17
N VAL A 121 -3.19 7.00 4.01
CA VAL A 121 -3.08 5.86 3.10
C VAL A 121 -2.72 4.63 3.91
N ILE A 122 -3.49 3.56 3.73
CA ILE A 122 -3.22 2.24 4.30
C ILE A 122 -3.05 1.27 3.13
N ALA A 123 -1.90 0.61 3.05
CA ALA A 123 -1.58 -0.32 1.98
C ALA A 123 -1.10 -1.67 2.53
N SER A 124 -1.62 -2.76 1.97
CA SER A 124 -0.97 -4.08 2.06
C SER A 124 0.06 -4.16 0.93
N ILE A 125 1.30 -4.57 1.22
CA ILE A 125 2.31 -4.79 0.18
C ILE A 125 2.98 -6.14 0.41
N HIS A 126 2.92 -6.98 -0.62
CA HIS A 126 3.67 -8.22 -0.67
C HIS A 126 5.10 -7.93 -1.14
N GLN A 127 6.09 -8.17 -0.28
CA GLN A 127 7.53 -8.09 -0.58
C GLN A 127 7.97 -6.79 -1.31
N PRO A 128 7.94 -5.62 -0.64
CA PRO A 128 8.37 -4.37 -1.27
C PRO A 128 9.88 -4.38 -1.56
N SER A 129 10.27 -3.73 -2.67
CA SER A 129 11.66 -3.33 -2.84
C SER A 129 12.09 -2.36 -1.73
N SER A 130 13.38 -2.26 -1.46
CA SER A 130 13.91 -1.30 -0.47
C SER A 130 13.42 0.12 -0.74
N GLU A 131 13.42 0.56 -2.01
CA GLU A 131 12.97 1.89 -2.41
C GLU A 131 11.47 2.12 -2.13
N VAL A 132 10.63 1.11 -2.31
CA VAL A 132 9.20 1.19 -1.98
C VAL A 132 9.01 1.19 -0.47
N PHE A 133 9.74 0.35 0.26
CA PHE A 133 9.66 0.24 1.71
C PHE A 133 10.02 1.56 2.42
N GLU A 134 11.03 2.27 1.92
CA GLU A 134 11.47 3.57 2.45
C GLU A 134 10.42 4.67 2.33
N LEU A 135 9.40 4.51 1.48
CA LEU A 135 8.32 5.49 1.37
C LEU A 135 7.33 5.45 2.55
N PHE A 136 7.35 4.40 3.37
CA PHE A 136 6.38 4.21 4.46
C PHE A 136 6.86 4.80 5.78
N HIS A 137 5.96 5.51 6.46
CA HIS A 137 6.21 6.06 7.80
C HIS A 137 6.00 5.01 8.90
N ASN A 138 4.97 4.17 8.74
CA ASN A 138 4.58 3.15 9.71
C ASN A 138 4.50 1.79 9.04
N LEU A 139 4.80 0.75 9.81
CA LEU A 139 4.77 -0.65 9.42
C LEU A 139 3.84 -1.41 10.35
N CYS A 140 2.95 -2.21 9.78
CA CYS A 140 2.18 -3.23 10.49
C CYS A 140 2.60 -4.60 9.95
N LEU A 141 3.19 -5.44 10.80
CA LEU A 141 3.52 -6.82 10.47
C LEU A 141 2.49 -7.74 11.09
N LEU A 142 1.86 -8.56 10.25
CA LEU A 142 0.90 -9.58 10.64
C LEU A 142 1.45 -10.96 10.30
N SER A 143 1.26 -11.92 11.20
CA SER A 143 1.50 -13.33 10.91
C SER A 143 0.47 -14.20 11.62
N SER A 144 -0.17 -15.12 10.88
CA SER A 144 -1.22 -16.01 11.41
C SER A 144 -2.31 -15.28 12.21
N GLY A 145 -2.77 -14.12 11.73
CA GLY A 145 -3.80 -13.31 12.41
C GLY A 145 -3.33 -12.55 13.66
N ARG A 146 -2.02 -12.55 13.98
CA ARG A 146 -1.44 -11.82 15.11
C ARG A 146 -0.59 -10.66 14.64
N THR A 147 -0.69 -9.54 15.34
CA THR A 147 0.23 -8.41 15.17
C THR A 147 1.57 -8.75 15.79
N VAL A 148 2.59 -8.82 14.94
CA VAL A 148 3.98 -9.05 15.33
C VAL A 148 4.66 -7.73 15.67
N TYR A 149 4.35 -6.67 14.92
CA TYR A 149 4.87 -5.33 15.14
C TYR A 149 3.90 -4.31 14.55
N PHE A 150 3.69 -3.20 15.25
CA PHE A 150 3.05 -2.02 14.67
C PHE A 150 3.68 -0.74 15.22
N GLY A 151 4.25 0.08 14.33
CA GLY A 151 4.95 1.31 14.69
C GLY A 151 5.76 1.89 13.53
N SER A 152 6.65 2.84 13.83
CA SER A 152 7.50 3.50 12.82
C SER A 152 8.38 2.49 12.07
N THR A 153 8.57 2.66 10.76
CA THR A 153 9.52 1.87 9.97
C THR A 153 10.96 2.04 10.47
N SER A 154 11.33 3.24 10.94
CA SER A 154 12.68 3.55 11.42
C SER A 154 13.10 2.77 12.67
N VAL A 155 12.14 2.39 13.52
CA VAL A 155 12.41 1.70 14.80
C VAL A 155 12.29 0.16 14.65
N ALA A 156 11.70 -0.32 13.55
CA ALA A 156 11.45 -1.74 13.33
C ALA A 156 12.76 -2.57 13.39
N ASN A 157 13.85 -2.08 12.79
CA ASN A 157 15.15 -2.75 12.84
C ASN A 157 15.67 -2.94 14.27
N GLN A 158 15.53 -1.91 15.12
CA GLN A 158 15.94 -1.97 16.52
C GLN A 158 15.06 -2.94 17.31
N PHE A 159 13.76 -2.95 17.05
CA PHE A 159 12.82 -3.89 17.67
C PHE A 159 13.20 -5.34 17.35
N PHE A 160 13.46 -5.67 16.08
CA PHE A 160 13.88 -7.00 15.67
C PHE A 160 15.24 -7.40 16.28
N ALA A 161 16.22 -6.49 16.27
CA ALA A 161 17.53 -6.74 16.86
C ALA A 161 17.48 -7.01 18.37
N SER A 162 16.68 -6.23 19.11
CA SER A 162 16.53 -6.37 20.57
C SER A 162 15.84 -7.68 20.97
N ASN A 163 15.08 -8.28 20.06
CA ASN A 163 14.41 -9.57 20.24
C ASN A 163 15.23 -10.76 19.69
N GLY A 164 16.49 -10.54 19.32
CA GLY A 164 17.39 -11.61 18.85
C GLY A 164 17.35 -11.90 17.36
N PHE A 165 16.70 -11.04 16.56
CA PHE A 165 16.55 -11.20 15.11
C PHE A 165 17.14 -10.02 14.32
N PRO A 166 18.42 -9.63 14.52
CA PRO A 166 19.00 -8.48 13.83
C PRO A 166 18.98 -8.67 12.31
N CYS A 167 18.66 -7.61 11.56
CA CYS A 167 18.75 -7.63 10.11
C CYS A 167 20.22 -7.73 9.67
N PRO A 168 20.60 -8.71 8.83
CA PRO A 168 21.96 -8.78 8.27
C PRO A 168 22.35 -7.51 7.50
N PRO A 169 23.64 -7.19 7.44
CA PRO A 169 24.11 -6.07 6.61
C PRO A 169 23.79 -6.32 5.13
N MET A 170 23.52 -5.25 4.39
CA MET A 170 23.20 -5.29 2.94
C MET A 170 21.96 -6.11 2.58
N ARG A 171 21.09 -6.41 3.54
CA ARG A 171 19.79 -7.06 3.31
C ARG A 171 18.67 -6.04 3.38
N ASN A 172 17.68 -6.17 2.50
CA ASN A 172 16.43 -5.42 2.59
C ASN A 172 15.73 -5.76 3.92
N PRO A 173 15.46 -4.78 4.80
CA PRO A 173 14.80 -5.03 6.07
C PRO A 173 13.42 -5.69 5.94
N SER A 174 12.64 -5.30 4.92
CA SER A 174 11.30 -5.85 4.72
C SER A 174 11.34 -7.36 4.43
N ASP A 175 12.28 -7.80 3.58
CA ASP A 175 12.50 -9.22 3.29
C ASP A 175 12.95 -10.00 4.54
N HIS A 176 13.81 -9.39 5.36
CA HIS A 176 14.25 -9.98 6.62
C HIS A 176 13.09 -10.19 7.59
N TYR A 177 12.24 -9.18 7.77
CA TYR A 177 11.08 -9.27 8.64
C TYR A 177 10.13 -10.36 8.19
N LEU A 178 9.78 -10.38 6.89
CA LEU A 178 8.86 -11.38 6.32
C LEU A 178 9.41 -12.79 6.48
N ARG A 179 10.70 -13.03 6.21
CA ARG A 179 11.31 -14.35 6.41
C ARG A 179 11.31 -14.79 7.86
N THR A 180 11.53 -13.86 8.79
CA THR A 180 11.52 -14.16 10.23
C THR A 180 10.14 -14.60 10.72
N ILE A 181 9.07 -14.08 10.10
CA ILE A 181 7.68 -14.31 10.54
C ILE A 181 6.87 -15.25 9.62
N ASN A 182 7.52 -15.90 8.66
CA ASN A 182 6.89 -16.81 7.71
C ASN A 182 7.08 -18.27 8.14
N LYS A 183 5.96 -18.99 8.37
CA LYS A 183 5.94 -20.38 8.82
C LYS A 183 6.08 -21.40 7.69
N ASP A 184 5.85 -20.99 6.45
CA ASP A 184 5.68 -21.91 5.31
C ASP A 184 6.99 -22.60 4.89
N PHE A 185 8.14 -22.05 5.30
CA PHE A 185 9.47 -22.54 4.94
C PHE A 185 10.27 -23.09 6.13
N ASP A 186 9.63 -23.34 7.27
CA ASP A 186 10.29 -23.92 8.47
C ASP A 186 10.89 -25.32 8.20
N ALA A 187 10.45 -26.01 7.13
CA ALA A 187 10.94 -27.34 6.75
C ALA A 187 12.27 -27.35 5.97
N ASP A 188 12.68 -26.22 5.38
CA ASP A 188 13.88 -26.13 4.51
C ASP A 188 15.13 -25.63 5.26
N ILE A 189 15.07 -25.51 6.59
CA ILE A 189 16.22 -25.09 7.42
C ILE A 189 17.17 -26.27 7.64
N GLU A 190 17.71 -26.82 6.55
CA GLU A 190 19.00 -27.49 6.57
C GLU A 190 20.08 -26.44 6.24
N GLN A 191 20.91 -26.15 7.24
CA GLN A 191 22.15 -25.35 7.19
C GLN A 191 22.00 -23.81 7.19
N GLY A 192 22.10 -23.26 8.42
CA GLY A 192 22.88 -22.04 8.65
C GLY A 192 22.09 -20.77 8.90
N PHE A 193 21.49 -20.64 10.10
CA PHE A 193 21.43 -19.45 10.98
C PHE A 193 20.46 -19.80 12.13
N GLY A 194 20.98 -20.28 13.27
CA GLY A 194 20.30 -20.38 14.57
C GLY A 194 18.83 -20.84 14.64
N LEU A 195 18.60 -22.15 14.65
CA LEU A 195 17.72 -22.98 15.53
C LEU A 195 16.32 -22.52 16.02
N ILE A 196 15.77 -21.39 15.58
CA ILE A 196 14.44 -20.92 16.03
C ILE A 196 13.47 -21.01 14.85
N SER A 197 12.53 -21.96 14.92
CA SER A 197 11.39 -22.05 13.99
C SER A 197 10.63 -20.73 13.94
N ALA A 198 10.12 -20.33 12.78
CA ALA A 198 9.33 -19.12 12.61
C ALA A 198 8.16 -19.04 13.61
N ALA A 199 7.55 -20.17 13.96
CA ALA A 199 6.53 -20.23 15.01
C ALA A 199 6.99 -19.62 16.36
N LYS A 200 8.20 -19.99 16.81
CA LYS A 200 8.81 -19.46 18.04
C LYS A 200 9.19 -17.99 17.87
N ALA A 201 9.71 -17.59 16.71
CA ALA A 201 10.04 -16.20 16.44
C ALA A 201 8.80 -15.30 16.50
N ILE A 202 7.69 -15.74 15.90
CA ILE A 202 6.40 -15.05 15.96
C ILE A 202 5.91 -14.91 17.40
N ASP A 203 6.01 -15.96 18.22
CA ASP A 203 5.61 -15.90 19.63
C ASP A 203 6.45 -14.90 20.43
N ILE A 204 7.77 -14.93 20.27
CA ILE A 204 8.70 -13.99 20.93
C ILE A 204 8.35 -12.55 20.53
N LEU A 205 8.30 -12.28 19.22
CA LEU A 205 8.07 -10.93 18.70
C LEU A 205 6.67 -10.40 19.06
N ALA A 206 5.61 -11.22 18.92
CA ALA A 206 4.25 -10.79 19.25
C ALA A 206 4.07 -10.53 20.75
N ASN A 207 4.69 -11.34 21.61
CA ASN A 207 4.63 -11.11 23.06
C ASN A 207 5.44 -9.88 23.46
N SER A 208 6.64 -9.71 22.89
CA SER A 208 7.49 -8.54 23.09
C SER A 208 6.79 -7.25 22.67
N TYR A 209 6.13 -7.26 21.50
CA TYR A 209 5.33 -6.12 21.04
C TYR A 209 4.19 -5.80 22.00
N LYS A 210 3.41 -6.80 22.45
CA LYS A 210 2.33 -6.58 23.42
C LYS A 210 2.81 -6.02 24.77
N SER A 211 4.02 -6.37 25.20
CA SER A 211 4.63 -5.81 26.41
C SER A 211 5.34 -4.46 26.21
N SER A 212 5.45 -3.99 24.97
CA SER A 212 6.20 -2.77 24.65
C SER A 212 5.43 -1.49 24.97
N GLU A 213 6.16 -0.43 25.29
CA GLU A 213 5.60 0.93 25.45
C GLU A 213 4.90 1.40 24.17
N ALA A 214 5.38 0.99 22.99
CA ALA A 214 4.76 1.32 21.71
C ALA A 214 3.33 0.79 21.61
N TYR A 215 3.08 -0.46 22.05
CA TYR A 215 1.74 -1.03 22.08
C TYR A 215 0.83 -0.27 23.07
N GLN A 216 1.32 0.01 24.27
CA GLN A 216 0.57 0.77 25.28
C GLN A 216 0.21 2.17 24.77
N HIS A 217 1.16 2.87 24.14
CA HIS A 217 0.94 4.18 23.55
C HIS A 217 -0.11 4.15 22.44
N VAL A 218 -0.08 3.15 21.55
CA VAL A 218 -1.10 2.97 20.50
C VAL A 218 -2.47 2.72 21.13
N GLN A 219 -2.58 1.83 22.11
CA GLN A 219 -3.85 1.54 22.80
C GLN A 219 -4.40 2.78 23.50
N GLN A 220 -3.55 3.55 24.18
CA GLN A 220 -3.95 4.80 24.81
C GLN A 220 -4.48 5.80 23.77
N ARG A 221 -3.77 6.02 22.67
CA ARG A 221 -4.22 6.92 21.60
C ARG A 221 -5.54 6.49 20.97
N VAL A 222 -5.74 5.19 20.76
CA VAL A 222 -7.00 4.65 20.24
C VAL A 222 -8.13 4.94 21.24
N ASN A 223 -7.91 4.69 22.53
CA ASN A 223 -8.90 4.99 23.58
C ASN A 223 -9.24 6.48 23.65
N ASP A 224 -8.24 7.36 23.59
CA ASP A 224 -8.42 8.81 23.62
C ASP A 224 -9.27 9.30 22.44
N ILE A 225 -9.04 8.74 21.24
CA ILE A 225 -9.83 9.06 20.04
C ILE A 225 -11.26 8.51 20.17
N CYS A 226 -11.42 7.28 20.63
CA CYS A 226 -12.74 6.65 20.80
C CYS A 226 -13.60 7.38 21.84
N GLN A 227 -13.00 8.08 22.81
CA GLN A 227 -13.73 8.90 23.79
C GLN A 227 -14.14 10.29 23.26
N GLN A 228 -13.57 10.73 22.14
CA GLN A 228 -13.86 12.03 21.52
C GLN A 228 -14.96 11.96 20.44
N VAL A 229 -15.41 10.77 20.08
CA VAL A 229 -16.48 10.50 19.09
C VAL A 229 -17.78 10.18 19.81
#